data_AF-W2YHM2-F1
#
_entry.id   AF-W2YHM2-F1
#
_cell.length_a   1.000
_cell.length_b   1.000
_cell.length_c   1.000
_cell.angle_alpha   90.00
_cell.angle_beta   90.00
_cell.angle_gamma   90.00
#
_symmetry.space_group_name_H-M   'P 1'
#
loop_
_entity.id
_entity.type
_entity.pdbx_description
1 polymer ?
#
loop_
_entity_poly.entity_id
_entity_poly.type
_entity_poly.pdbx_seq_one_letter_code
_entity_poly.pdbx_strand_id
1 'polypeptide(L)'
;MEVSRPMANTADDHPANTSFSRSSEFSNGNFSAHLDSSQGPRLTEGGGAVGAHRQTMLKAADFDDLPPETTKDYKGRIRTWPGLLLLLLIIGGAVTIIVLQAKETSDLIHANRENYEQQQANKRKIKDGLDDDQVLISDDGQVGNPKKYPDMGCELPDYQSKNGQIVAVSKNGTEVPVGIKGVNWFGMETGLAIPFGLWENMDNGTSVYEVAAFLARNKFNSVRLPLCIKNILNDVAPEKSLINLNTNRAVNITSYISTIQSIVEALGYRHITVMISLHTLDPK
;
A
#
# COMPACT_ATOMS: atom_id res chain seq x y z
N MET A 1 -19.71 37.10 54.53
CA MET A 1 -20.72 36.18 53.97
C MET A 1 -19.99 34.94 53.50
N GLU A 2 -20.54 33.79 53.86
CA GLU A 2 -19.98 32.42 53.88
C GLU A 2 -18.98 32.06 52.76
N VAL A 3 -17.79 31.50 53.03
CA VAL A 3 -17.39 30.25 53.74
C VAL A 3 -17.34 29.02 52.82
N SER A 4 -16.09 28.62 52.59
CA SER A 4 -15.52 27.26 52.52
C SER A 4 -15.79 26.27 51.37
N ARG A 5 -14.64 25.81 50.87
CA ARG A 5 -14.27 24.60 50.12
C ARG A 5 -14.59 23.28 50.91
N PRO A 6 -13.97 22.15 50.54
CA PRO A 6 -14.22 21.19 49.45
C PRO A 6 -14.67 19.83 50.08
N MET A 7 -14.77 18.71 49.32
CA MET A 7 -14.63 17.30 49.78
C MET A 7 -14.91 16.43 48.53
N ALA A 8 -13.97 15.64 48.00
CA ALA A 8 -13.41 14.37 48.46
C ALA A 8 -14.10 13.15 47.80
N ASN A 9 -13.25 12.22 47.36
CA ASN A 9 -13.57 10.97 46.69
C ASN A 9 -14.58 10.11 47.44
N THR A 10 -15.47 9.46 46.68
CA THR A 10 -16.05 8.16 47.03
C THR A 10 -15.92 7.25 45.83
N ALA A 11 -15.10 6.22 45.99
CA ALA A 11 -15.22 4.99 45.24
C ALA A 11 -16.46 4.25 45.73
N ASP A 12 -17.29 3.77 44.80
CA ASP A 12 -18.17 2.65 45.04
C ASP A 12 -18.14 1.76 43.79
N ASP A 13 -17.56 0.59 43.98
CA ASP A 13 -17.78 -0.62 43.19
C ASP A 13 -19.29 -0.92 43.16
N HIS A 14 -19.86 -1.19 41.98
CA HIS A 14 -20.76 -2.32 41.73
C HIS A 14 -20.84 -2.58 40.21
N PRO A 15 -20.84 -3.85 39.78
CA PRO A 15 -20.61 -4.23 38.39
C PRO A 15 -21.92 -4.17 37.59
N ALA A 16 -21.98 -3.33 36.57
CA ALA A 16 -23.02 -3.41 35.56
C ALA A 16 -22.62 -4.45 34.51
N ASN A 17 -23.15 -5.66 34.69
CA ASN A 17 -23.30 -6.65 33.63
C ASN A 17 -24.09 -6.05 32.46
N THR A 18 -23.39 -5.59 31.43
CA THR A 18 -23.95 -5.45 30.08
C THR A 18 -23.14 -6.31 29.15
N SER A 19 -23.67 -7.50 28.91
CA SER A 19 -23.27 -8.43 27.87
C SER A 19 -23.38 -7.77 26.50
N PHE A 20 -22.28 -7.22 25.99
CA PHE A 20 -22.13 -6.93 24.57
C PHE A 20 -21.45 -8.12 23.91
N SER A 21 -22.29 -9.07 23.50
CA SER A 21 -21.95 -10.12 22.54
C SER A 21 -21.63 -9.43 21.21
N ARG A 22 -20.36 -9.11 20.95
CA ARG A 22 -19.92 -8.59 19.66
C ARG A 22 -19.65 -9.77 18.74
N SER A 23 -20.66 -10.08 17.93
CA SER A 23 -20.59 -10.99 16.79
C SER A 23 -19.42 -10.62 15.88
N SER A 24 -18.47 -11.53 15.77
CA SER A 24 -17.41 -11.51 14.76
C SER A 24 -17.94 -12.17 13.49
N GLU A 25 -18.56 -11.40 12.60
CA GLU A 25 -18.79 -11.83 11.22
C GLU A 25 -17.55 -11.51 10.38
N PHE A 26 -16.62 -12.45 10.36
CA PHE A 26 -15.67 -12.59 9.26
C PHE A 26 -16.45 -13.13 8.06
N SER A 27 -16.75 -12.28 7.08
CA SER A 27 -17.24 -12.74 5.77
C SER A 27 -16.13 -12.59 4.74
N ASN A 28 -15.39 -13.69 4.54
CA ASN A 28 -14.56 -13.91 3.37
C ASN A 28 -15.50 -14.08 2.16
N GLY A 29 -15.59 -13.06 1.31
CA GLY A 29 -16.28 -13.14 0.03
C GLY A 29 -15.50 -14.00 -0.96
N ASN A 30 -15.66 -15.32 -0.87
CA ASN A 30 -15.30 -16.24 -1.95
C ASN A 30 -16.26 -16.00 -3.12
N PHE A 31 -15.73 -15.48 -4.22
CA PHE A 31 -16.42 -15.40 -5.50
C PHE A 31 -16.44 -16.81 -6.14
N SER A 32 -17.49 -17.58 -5.88
CA SER A 32 -17.82 -18.79 -6.64
C SER A 32 -19.01 -18.51 -7.55
N ALA A 33 -18.76 -18.46 -8.86
CA ALA A 33 -19.77 -18.39 -9.89
C ALA A 33 -20.56 -19.70 -9.94
N HIS A 34 -21.79 -19.69 -9.43
CA HIS A 34 -22.77 -20.76 -9.64
C HIS A 34 -23.75 -20.31 -10.72
N LEU A 35 -23.66 -20.93 -11.91
CA LEU A 35 -24.70 -20.85 -12.95
C LEU A 35 -25.91 -21.64 -12.45
N ASP A 36 -27.01 -20.96 -12.14
CA ASP A 36 -28.29 -21.61 -11.90
C ASP A 36 -29.17 -21.56 -13.15
N SER A 37 -29.54 -22.75 -13.61
CA SER A 37 -30.37 -23.02 -14.77
C SER A 37 -31.83 -23.05 -14.29
N SER A 38 -32.57 -21.97 -14.54
CA SER A 38 -33.99 -21.91 -14.21
C SER A 38 -34.83 -22.56 -15.33
N GLN A 39 -35.26 -23.79 -15.08
CA GLN A 39 -36.41 -24.40 -15.76
C GLN A 39 -37.71 -23.74 -15.26
N GLY A 40 -38.46 -23.16 -16.20
CA GLY A 40 -39.85 -22.69 -16.03
C GLY A 40 -40.79 -23.37 -17.02
N PRO A 41 -42.11 -23.32 -16.81
CA PRO A 41 -42.96 -24.51 -16.80
C PRO A 41 -43.57 -24.91 -18.14
N ARG A 42 -43.84 -26.22 -18.24
CA ARG A 42 -44.47 -26.93 -19.35
C ARG A 42 -45.96 -26.58 -19.41
N LEU A 43 -46.41 -25.95 -20.49
CA LEU A 43 -47.82 -25.81 -20.82
C LEU A 43 -48.23 -26.92 -21.80
N THR A 44 -49.27 -27.63 -21.40
CA THR A 44 -50.06 -28.57 -22.19
C THR A 44 -50.92 -27.83 -23.21
N GLU A 45 -50.93 -28.27 -24.46
CA GLU A 45 -52.01 -27.94 -25.39
C GLU A 45 -52.32 -29.14 -26.28
N GLY A 46 -53.58 -29.57 -26.25
CA GLY A 46 -54.11 -30.67 -27.03
C GLY A 46 -54.79 -30.20 -28.30
N GLY A 47 -54.80 -31.09 -29.29
CA GLY A 47 -55.88 -31.23 -30.26
C GLY A 47 -55.88 -30.27 -31.45
N GLY A 48 -55.70 -30.82 -32.65
CA GLY A 48 -56.35 -30.24 -33.83
C GLY A 48 -55.63 -30.42 -35.16
N ALA A 49 -56.28 -31.20 -36.03
CA ALA A 49 -56.25 -31.11 -37.49
C ALA A 49 -55.04 -31.69 -38.24
N VAL A 50 -55.28 -32.92 -38.69
CA VAL A 50 -54.64 -33.62 -39.81
C VAL A 50 -54.71 -32.75 -41.07
N GLY A 51 -53.57 -32.18 -41.48
CA GLY A 51 -53.40 -31.48 -42.74
C GLY A 51 -52.70 -32.38 -43.77
N ALA A 52 -53.45 -32.84 -44.76
CA ALA A 52 -53.02 -33.75 -45.81
C ALA A 52 -51.76 -33.28 -46.54
N HIS A 53 -50.78 -34.18 -46.65
CA HIS A 53 -49.57 -33.97 -47.44
C HIS A 53 -49.93 -34.07 -48.93
N ARG A 54 -50.19 -32.93 -49.58
CA ARG A 54 -50.27 -32.85 -51.05
C ARG A 54 -48.84 -32.94 -51.60
N GLN A 55 -48.42 -34.14 -51.96
CA GLN A 55 -47.30 -34.33 -52.89
C GLN A 55 -47.77 -33.86 -54.27
N THR A 56 -47.33 -32.67 -54.67
CA THR A 56 -47.41 -32.26 -56.08
C THR A 56 -46.23 -32.90 -56.80
N MET A 57 -46.48 -34.04 -57.46
CA MET A 57 -45.58 -34.56 -58.47
C MET A 57 -45.53 -33.57 -59.63
N LEU A 58 -44.44 -32.83 -59.74
CA LEU A 58 -44.09 -32.12 -60.97
C LEU A 58 -43.64 -33.17 -61.98
N LYS A 59 -44.45 -33.28 -63.03
CA LYS A 59 -44.19 -34.06 -64.24
C LYS A 59 -42.88 -33.55 -64.85
N ALA A 60 -41.89 -34.44 -65.00
CA ALA A 60 -40.68 -34.15 -65.74
C ALA A 60 -41.08 -33.79 -67.18
N ALA A 61 -40.94 -32.52 -67.52
CA ALA A 61 -40.96 -32.07 -68.89
C ALA A 61 -39.56 -32.30 -69.44
N ASP A 62 -39.52 -33.06 -70.52
CA ASP A 62 -38.36 -33.32 -71.36
C ASP A 62 -37.87 -31.97 -71.93
N PHE A 63 -36.60 -31.63 -71.67
CA PHE A 63 -35.94 -30.43 -72.20
C PHE A 63 -34.51 -30.78 -72.63
N ASP A 64 -34.40 -31.71 -73.56
CA ASP A 64 -33.26 -31.74 -74.47
C ASP A 64 -33.40 -30.54 -75.42
N ASP A 65 -32.82 -29.39 -75.04
CA ASP A 65 -32.22 -28.34 -75.90
C ASP A 65 -32.26 -26.94 -75.21
N LEU A 66 -31.55 -26.78 -74.09
CA LEU A 66 -31.25 -25.48 -73.49
C LEU A 66 -29.72 -25.29 -73.37
N PRO A 67 -29.16 -24.13 -73.74
CA PRO A 67 -27.72 -23.90 -73.71
C PRO A 67 -27.16 -24.02 -72.28
N PRO A 68 -25.89 -24.47 -72.12
CA PRO A 68 -25.31 -24.77 -70.82
C PRO A 68 -25.34 -23.53 -69.91
N GLU A 69 -25.91 -23.69 -68.71
CA GLU A 69 -25.97 -22.64 -67.70
C GLU A 69 -24.56 -22.13 -67.38
N THR A 70 -24.38 -20.81 -67.40
CA THR A 70 -23.08 -20.19 -67.09
C THR A 70 -23.06 -19.73 -65.64
N THR A 71 -21.88 -19.73 -65.01
CA THR A 71 -21.65 -19.31 -63.61
C THR A 71 -22.11 -17.87 -63.29
N LYS A 72 -22.54 -17.11 -64.29
CA LYS A 72 -23.09 -15.75 -64.18
C LYS A 72 -24.57 -15.72 -63.75
N ASP A 73 -25.29 -16.84 -63.86
CA ASP A 73 -26.69 -16.95 -63.42
C ASP A 73 -26.81 -17.23 -61.91
N TYR A 74 -25.71 -17.60 -61.25
CA TYR A 74 -25.60 -17.63 -59.80
C TYR A 74 -25.36 -16.20 -59.27
N LYS A 75 -26.37 -15.33 -59.38
CA LYS A 75 -26.42 -14.12 -58.56
C LYS A 75 -26.73 -14.55 -57.13
N GLY A 76 -25.68 -14.96 -56.42
CA GLY A 76 -25.70 -15.23 -55.00
C GLY A 76 -26.35 -14.04 -54.30
N ARG A 77 -27.56 -14.27 -53.78
CA ARG A 77 -28.25 -13.32 -52.92
C ARG A 77 -27.27 -13.01 -51.79
N ILE A 78 -26.73 -11.78 -51.77
CA ILE A 78 -25.87 -11.34 -50.67
C ILE A 78 -26.73 -11.52 -49.42
N ARG A 79 -26.43 -12.55 -48.65
CA ARG A 79 -27.11 -12.86 -47.40
C ARG A 79 -26.61 -11.84 -46.40
N THR A 80 -27.06 -10.59 -46.54
CA THR A 80 -26.81 -9.54 -45.56
C THR A 80 -27.46 -10.04 -44.28
N TRP A 81 -26.65 -10.49 -43.31
CA TRP A 81 -27.11 -11.00 -42.02
C TRP A 81 -27.44 -9.80 -41.13
N PRO A 82 -28.65 -9.21 -41.19
CA PRO A 82 -28.92 -7.95 -40.49
C PRO A 82 -28.86 -8.20 -38.98
N GLY A 83 -29.24 -9.41 -38.56
CA GLY A 83 -29.11 -9.89 -37.19
C GLY A 83 -27.66 -10.09 -36.72
N LEU A 84 -26.71 -10.43 -37.61
CA LEU A 84 -25.30 -10.54 -37.21
C LEU A 84 -24.68 -9.17 -36.99
N LEU A 85 -25.01 -8.18 -37.83
CA LEU A 85 -24.58 -6.79 -37.63
C LEU A 85 -25.18 -6.18 -36.36
N LEU A 86 -26.47 -6.44 -36.10
CA LEU A 86 -27.13 -6.00 -34.87
C LEU A 86 -26.52 -6.68 -33.62
N LEU A 87 -26.22 -7.98 -33.70
CA LEU A 87 -25.56 -8.70 -32.61
C LEU A 87 -24.15 -8.17 -32.33
N LEU A 88 -23.36 -7.86 -33.37
CA LEU A 88 -22.05 -7.23 -33.20
C LEU A 88 -22.16 -5.83 -32.57
N LEU A 89 -23.19 -5.06 -32.91
CA LEU A 89 -23.42 -3.73 -32.31
C LEU A 89 -23.80 -3.85 -30.83
N ILE A 90 -24.66 -4.81 -30.46
CA ILE A 90 -25.01 -5.07 -29.07
C ILE A 90 -23.79 -5.54 -28.26
N ILE A 91 -23.00 -6.47 -28.80
CA ILE A 91 -21.79 -6.96 -28.12
C ILE A 91 -20.76 -5.83 -27.98
N GLY A 92 -20.54 -5.04 -29.03
CA GLY A 92 -19.67 -3.87 -28.98
C GLY A 92 -20.13 -2.85 -27.92
N GLY A 93 -21.43 -2.55 -27.89
CA GLY A 93 -22.05 -1.69 -26.88
C GLY A 93 -21.86 -2.23 -25.46
N ALA A 94 -22.13 -3.52 -25.24
CA ALA A 94 -21.96 -4.16 -23.94
C ALA A 94 -20.49 -4.11 -23.48
N VAL A 95 -19.52 -4.42 -24.35
CA VAL A 95 -18.09 -4.34 -24.04
C VAL A 95 -17.70 -2.92 -23.67
N THR A 96 -18.16 -1.90 -24.42
CA THR A 96 -17.83 -0.50 -24.10
C THR A 96 -18.38 -0.07 -22.74
N ILE A 97 -19.62 -0.47 -22.39
CA ILE A 97 -20.23 -0.15 -21.10
C ILE A 97 -19.47 -0.84 -19.96
N ILE A 98 -19.13 -2.13 -20.12
CA ILE A 98 -18.36 -2.88 -19.10
C ILE A 98 -17.00 -2.23 -18.87
N VAL A 99 -16.29 -1.82 -19.92
CA VAL A 99 -14.98 -1.17 -19.80
C VAL A 99 -15.08 0.18 -19.10
N LEU A 100 -16.11 0.99 -19.39
CA LEU A 100 -16.31 2.27 -18.71
C LEU A 100 -16.61 2.08 -17.22
N GLN A 101 -17.53 1.17 -16.88
CA GLN A 101 -17.86 0.83 -15.49
C GLN A 101 -16.66 0.22 -14.74
N ALA A 102 -15.85 -0.59 -15.42
CA ALA A 102 -14.62 -1.15 -14.87
C ALA A 102 -13.57 -0.06 -14.58
N LYS A 103 -13.48 0.97 -15.43
CA LYS A 103 -12.60 2.12 -15.17
C LYS A 103 -13.05 2.92 -13.97
N GLU A 104 -14.32 3.30 -13.91
CA GLU A 104 -14.88 4.06 -12.77
C GLU A 104 -14.71 3.32 -11.43
N THR A 105 -14.96 2.02 -11.41
CA THR A 105 -14.76 1.19 -10.20
C THR A 105 -13.29 1.04 -9.84
N SER A 106 -12.39 0.90 -10.83
CA SER A 106 -10.95 0.90 -10.59
C SER A 106 -10.49 2.21 -9.97
N ASP A 107 -10.89 3.35 -10.53
CA ASP A 107 -10.51 4.68 -10.03
C ASP A 107 -11.01 4.89 -8.58
N LEU A 108 -12.23 4.46 -8.28
CA LEU A 108 -12.80 4.52 -6.92
C LEU A 108 -12.04 3.62 -5.94
N ILE A 109 -11.62 2.42 -6.35
CA ILE A 109 -10.82 1.51 -5.51
C ILE A 109 -9.44 2.12 -5.24
N HIS A 110 -8.80 2.73 -6.24
CA HIS A 110 -7.52 3.42 -6.08
C HIS A 110 -7.64 4.58 -5.10
N ALA A 111 -8.65 5.44 -5.26
CA ALA A 111 -8.88 6.56 -4.35
C ALA A 111 -9.14 6.10 -2.90
N ASN A 112 -9.93 5.04 -2.71
CA ASN A 112 -10.18 4.49 -1.37
C ASN A 112 -8.92 3.93 -0.72
N ARG A 113 -8.06 3.25 -1.49
CA ARG A 113 -6.78 2.74 -1.01
C ARG A 113 -5.84 3.86 -0.60
N GLU A 114 -5.71 4.89 -1.43
CA GLU A 114 -4.87 6.06 -1.14
C GLU A 114 -5.36 6.78 0.12
N ASN A 115 -6.66 7.00 0.25
CA ASN A 115 -7.27 7.62 1.44
C ASN A 115 -7.01 6.79 2.70
N TYR A 116 -7.12 5.45 2.62
CA TYR A 116 -6.83 4.56 3.73
C TYR A 116 -5.36 4.66 4.16
N GLU A 117 -4.42 4.61 3.21
CA GLU A 117 -2.99 4.70 3.49
C GLU A 117 -2.58 6.06 4.05
N GLN A 118 -3.17 7.15 3.53
CA GLN A 118 -2.98 8.50 4.09
C GLN A 118 -3.52 8.60 5.53
N GLN A 119 -4.69 8.04 5.82
CA GLN A 119 -5.22 8.00 7.19
C GLN A 119 -4.32 7.19 8.12
N GLN A 120 -3.80 6.05 7.66
CA GLN A 120 -2.86 5.25 8.45
C GLN A 120 -1.53 5.98 8.66
N ALA A 121 -1.00 6.67 7.66
CA ALA A 121 0.18 7.53 7.82
C ALA A 121 -0.07 8.65 8.84
N ASN A 122 -1.22 9.34 8.75
CA ASN A 122 -1.58 10.40 9.70
C ASN A 122 -1.78 9.89 11.14
N LYS A 123 -2.22 8.64 11.32
CA LYS A 123 -2.30 8.01 12.65
C LYS A 123 -0.92 7.72 13.23
N ARG A 124 0.04 7.30 12.40
CA ARG A 124 1.42 6.98 12.79
C ARG A 124 2.28 8.23 12.98
N LYS A 125 1.91 9.33 12.34
CA LYS A 125 2.60 10.63 12.41
C LYS A 125 2.70 11.12 13.87
N ILE A 126 3.90 11.53 14.27
CA ILE A 126 4.11 12.18 15.56
C ILE A 126 3.41 13.53 15.52
N LYS A 127 2.50 13.76 16.47
CA LYS A 127 1.69 14.98 16.55
C LYS A 127 2.52 16.17 17.02
N ASP A 128 3.13 16.86 16.07
CA ASP A 128 3.94 18.07 16.29
C ASP A 128 3.32 19.35 15.72
N GLY A 129 2.18 19.23 15.03
CA GLY A 129 1.46 20.36 14.44
C GLY A 129 2.12 20.91 13.17
N LEU A 130 3.11 20.21 12.60
CA LEU A 130 3.80 20.60 11.38
C LEU A 130 3.49 19.63 10.24
N ASP A 131 3.46 20.13 9.01
CA ASP A 131 3.29 19.30 7.81
C ASP A 131 4.62 18.88 7.20
N ASP A 132 4.56 17.80 6.43
CA ASP A 132 5.72 17.17 5.79
C ASP A 132 5.60 17.31 4.27
N ASP A 133 6.62 17.88 3.66
CA ASP A 133 6.70 18.15 2.22
C ASP A 133 7.40 17.04 1.43
N GLN A 134 8.09 16.10 2.09
CA GLN A 134 8.84 15.03 1.42
C GLN A 134 8.31 13.63 1.79
N VAL A 135 6.99 13.46 1.73
CA VAL A 135 6.35 12.19 2.06
C VAL A 135 6.67 11.12 1.01
N LEU A 136 7.29 10.01 1.44
CA LEU A 136 7.55 8.86 0.56
C LEU A 136 6.31 8.00 0.38
N ILE A 137 6.02 7.65 -0.87
CA ILE A 137 5.01 6.66 -1.26
C ILE A 137 5.75 5.48 -1.88
N SER A 138 5.63 4.30 -1.28
CA SER A 138 6.26 3.08 -1.79
C SER A 138 5.54 2.58 -3.05
N ASP A 139 6.20 1.69 -3.79
CA ASP A 139 5.68 0.95 -4.94
C ASP A 139 4.31 0.27 -4.72
N ASP A 140 4.03 -0.15 -3.48
CA ASP A 140 2.76 -0.76 -3.06
C ASP A 140 1.74 0.24 -2.50
N GLY A 141 1.96 1.54 -2.70
CA GLY A 141 1.07 2.61 -2.27
C GLY A 141 1.12 2.92 -0.78
N GLN A 142 1.98 2.26 0.01
CA GLN A 142 2.12 2.63 1.43
C GLN A 142 2.81 3.99 1.58
N VAL A 143 2.16 4.85 2.35
CA VAL A 143 2.63 6.20 2.64
C VAL A 143 3.48 6.16 3.93
N GLY A 144 4.68 6.75 3.87
CA GLY A 144 5.57 6.91 5.04
C GLY A 144 6.15 5.61 5.61
N ASN A 145 6.21 4.54 4.81
CA ASN A 145 6.82 3.26 5.21
C ASN A 145 7.44 2.57 3.98
N PRO A 146 8.56 3.09 3.45
CA PRO A 146 9.19 2.53 2.28
C PRO A 146 9.82 1.16 2.57
N LYS A 147 9.93 0.31 1.54
CA LYS A 147 10.75 -0.93 1.61
C LYS A 147 12.25 -0.64 1.52
N LYS A 148 12.61 0.50 0.90
CA LYS A 148 13.98 0.98 0.74
C LYS A 148 13.96 2.49 0.63
N TYR A 149 14.90 3.17 1.27
CA TYR A 149 15.08 4.61 1.09
C TYR A 149 15.70 4.91 -0.28
N PRO A 150 15.23 5.95 -0.99
CA PRO A 150 15.84 6.34 -2.25
C PRO A 150 17.28 6.81 -2.03
N ASP A 151 18.14 6.54 -3.00
CA ASP A 151 19.49 7.07 -2.99
C ASP A 151 19.43 8.58 -3.23
N MET A 152 19.97 9.36 -2.29
CA MET A 152 19.99 10.82 -2.36
C MET A 152 21.13 11.34 -3.25
N GLY A 153 21.99 10.46 -3.77
CA GLY A 153 23.19 10.86 -4.51
C GLY A 153 24.16 11.67 -3.66
N CYS A 154 24.05 11.56 -2.33
CA CYS A 154 24.84 12.33 -1.39
C CYS A 154 26.30 11.87 -1.42
N GLU A 155 27.20 12.84 -1.53
CA GLU A 155 28.60 12.64 -1.22
C GLU A 155 28.79 12.64 0.30
N LEU A 156 29.66 11.78 0.84
CA LEU A 156 30.12 11.89 2.22
C LEU A 156 31.13 13.06 2.29
N PRO A 157 30.78 14.20 2.92
CA PRO A 157 31.70 15.33 3.00
C PRO A 157 32.81 15.06 4.01
N ASP A 158 33.96 15.70 3.79
CA ASP A 158 35.03 15.73 4.77
C ASP A 158 34.75 16.84 5.79
N TYR A 159 34.56 16.46 7.06
CA TYR A 159 34.29 17.41 8.13
C TYR A 159 35.60 17.87 8.77
N GLN A 160 35.94 19.14 8.57
CA GLN A 160 37.16 19.75 9.08
C GLN A 160 36.87 20.81 10.14
N SER A 161 37.78 20.97 11.09
CA SER A 161 37.74 22.07 12.06
C SER A 161 38.57 23.24 11.53
N LYS A 162 37.93 24.37 11.24
CA LYS A 162 38.58 25.60 10.77
C LYS A 162 38.06 26.80 11.55
N ASN A 163 38.96 27.59 12.13
CA ASN A 163 38.63 28.83 12.85
C ASN A 163 37.55 28.65 13.95
N GLY A 164 37.54 27.51 14.64
CA GLY A 164 36.55 27.20 15.68
C GLY A 164 35.17 26.79 15.15
N GLN A 165 35.03 26.51 13.86
CA GLN A 165 33.81 26.01 13.23
C GLN A 165 34.06 24.65 12.59
N ILE A 166 33.00 23.84 12.52
CA ILE A 166 32.99 22.62 11.71
C ILE A 166 32.61 23.03 10.30
N VAL A 167 33.41 22.63 9.32
CA VAL A 167 33.23 22.91 7.89
C VAL A 167 33.12 21.60 7.15
N ALA A 168 32.05 21.42 6.37
CA ALA A 168 31.92 20.32 5.44
C ALA A 168 32.59 20.70 4.12
N VAL A 169 33.58 19.92 3.71
CA VAL A 169 34.34 20.09 2.47
C VAL A 169 33.91 19.00 1.49
N SER A 170 33.34 19.40 0.35
CA SER A 170 33.05 18.47 -0.76
C SER A 170 34.32 18.20 -1.56
N LYS A 171 34.37 17.08 -2.30
CA LYS A 171 35.41 16.74 -3.29
C LYS A 171 35.73 17.87 -4.27
N ASN A 172 34.74 18.70 -4.60
CA ASN A 172 34.93 19.85 -5.50
C ASN A 172 35.62 21.06 -4.80
N GLY A 173 36.02 20.92 -3.54
CA GLY A 173 36.64 21.98 -2.73
C GLY A 173 35.66 23.02 -2.20
N THR A 174 34.34 22.81 -2.38
CA THR A 174 33.31 23.70 -1.81
C THR A 174 33.26 23.49 -0.30
N GLU A 175 33.37 24.59 0.44
CA GLU A 175 33.38 24.59 1.90
C GLU A 175 32.10 25.23 2.43
N VAL A 176 31.37 24.50 3.27
CA VAL A 176 30.14 24.98 3.90
C VAL A 176 30.26 24.85 5.41
N PRO A 177 30.17 25.95 6.20
CA PRO A 177 30.15 25.85 7.65
C PRO A 177 28.88 25.13 8.12
N VAL A 178 29.03 24.19 9.05
CA VAL A 178 27.94 23.34 9.56
C VAL A 178 27.67 23.68 11.02
N GLY A 179 26.45 24.12 11.30
CA GLY A 179 25.91 24.20 12.65
C GLY A 179 25.18 22.90 13.01
N ILE A 180 25.35 22.39 14.22
CA ILE A 180 24.72 21.14 14.67
C ILE A 180 23.57 21.45 15.64
N LYS A 181 22.33 21.21 15.19
CA LYS A 181 21.15 21.09 16.06
C LYS A 181 20.83 19.61 16.19
N GLY A 182 21.42 18.99 17.21
CA GLY A 182 21.41 17.54 17.40
C GLY A 182 20.42 17.04 18.45
N VAL A 183 20.02 15.78 18.32
CA VAL A 183 19.37 14.99 19.38
C VAL A 183 20.20 13.74 19.72
N ASN A 184 19.96 13.15 20.88
CA ASN A 184 20.49 11.84 21.22
C ASN A 184 19.40 10.78 21.04
N TRP A 185 19.72 9.68 20.36
CA TRP A 185 18.80 8.54 20.24
C TRP A 185 19.41 7.30 20.87
N PHE A 186 18.98 7.01 22.10
CA PHE A 186 19.52 5.93 22.93
C PHE A 186 18.84 4.58 22.65
N GLY A 187 19.51 3.51 23.07
CA GLY A 187 19.02 2.13 23.07
C GLY A 187 20.01 1.14 22.46
N MET A 188 20.77 1.57 21.45
CA MET A 188 21.72 0.71 20.73
C MET A 188 22.94 0.32 21.57
N GLU A 189 23.26 1.09 22.61
CA GLU A 189 24.34 0.80 23.57
C GLU A 189 23.99 -0.29 24.59
N THR A 190 22.73 -0.72 24.64
CA THR A 190 22.22 -1.71 25.60
C THR A 190 22.26 -3.13 25.02
N GLY A 191 21.91 -4.13 25.83
CA GLY A 191 21.74 -5.51 25.35
C GLY A 191 20.67 -5.68 24.26
N LEU A 192 19.79 -4.69 24.05
CA LEU A 192 18.73 -4.74 23.04
C LEU A 192 19.22 -4.40 21.63
N ALA A 193 20.37 -3.72 21.53
CA ALA A 193 21.08 -3.45 20.28
C ALA A 193 20.25 -2.70 19.20
N ILE A 194 19.20 -1.98 19.61
CA ILE A 194 18.30 -1.21 18.74
C ILE A 194 17.93 0.13 19.40
N PRO A 195 17.72 1.23 18.65
CA PRO A 195 17.21 2.45 19.25
C PRO A 195 15.81 2.23 19.83
N PHE A 196 15.53 2.85 20.96
CA PHE A 196 14.21 2.75 21.58
C PHE A 196 13.16 3.51 20.77
N GLY A 197 11.94 2.98 20.82
CA GLY A 197 10.77 3.54 20.16
C GLY A 197 10.34 2.81 18.89
N LEU A 198 11.14 1.90 18.33
CA LEU A 198 10.86 1.25 17.03
C LEU A 198 9.84 0.09 17.07
N TRP A 199 9.30 -0.24 18.24
CA TRP A 199 8.39 -1.37 18.44
C TRP A 199 6.95 -1.12 17.95
N GLU A 200 6.61 0.11 17.55
CA GLU A 200 5.28 0.62 17.15
C GLU A 200 4.11 -0.37 17.28
N ASN A 201 3.23 -0.13 18.24
CA ASN A 201 1.97 -0.85 18.44
C ASN A 201 0.79 0.15 18.43
N MET A 202 -0.43 -0.32 18.73
CA MET A 202 -1.63 0.54 18.70
C MET A 202 -1.57 1.73 19.66
N ASP A 203 -0.76 1.65 20.72
CA ASP A 203 -0.72 2.63 21.81
C ASP A 203 0.62 3.38 21.90
N ASN A 204 1.73 2.74 21.53
CA ASN A 204 3.10 3.19 21.82
C ASN A 204 4.06 2.88 20.67
N GLY A 205 5.13 3.67 20.56
CA GLY A 205 6.21 3.47 19.59
C GLY A 205 5.97 4.21 18.27
N THR A 206 6.93 4.09 17.37
CA THR A 206 7.01 4.84 16.12
C THR A 206 7.90 4.10 15.12
N SER A 207 8.06 4.66 13.92
CA SER A 207 8.95 4.14 12.89
C SER A 207 10.17 5.04 12.72
N VAL A 208 11.25 4.48 12.17
CA VAL A 208 12.46 5.26 11.84
C VAL A 208 12.13 6.37 10.83
N TYR A 209 11.17 6.11 9.93
CA TYR A 209 10.69 7.09 8.96
C TYR A 209 10.09 8.29 9.66
N GLU A 210 9.19 8.05 10.62
CA GLU A 210 8.48 9.13 11.31
C GLU A 210 9.41 9.89 12.27
N VAL A 211 10.37 9.22 12.91
CA VAL A 211 11.41 9.90 13.68
C VAL A 211 12.22 10.83 12.78
N ALA A 212 12.68 10.36 11.62
CA ALA A 212 13.42 11.19 10.67
C ALA A 212 12.58 12.38 10.17
N ALA A 213 11.31 12.15 9.84
CA ALA A 213 10.40 13.19 9.40
C ALA A 213 10.13 14.23 10.51
N PHE A 214 9.87 13.79 11.75
CA PHE A 214 9.70 14.67 12.91
C PHE A 214 10.94 15.56 13.14
N LEU A 215 12.13 14.96 13.10
CA LEU A 215 13.38 15.71 13.28
C LEU A 215 13.57 16.76 12.17
N ALA A 216 13.30 16.40 10.92
CA ALA A 216 13.39 17.32 9.78
C ALA A 216 12.39 18.48 9.87
N ARG A 217 11.12 18.19 10.22
CA ARG A 217 10.08 19.21 10.44
C ARG A 217 10.47 20.19 11.54
N ASN A 218 11.08 19.69 12.61
CA ASN A 218 11.56 20.47 13.74
C ASN A 218 12.99 21.04 13.56
N LYS A 219 13.54 20.96 12.34
CA LYS A 219 14.84 21.53 11.93
C LYS A 219 16.05 20.96 12.67
N PHE A 220 15.93 19.77 13.27
CA PHE A 220 17.10 19.03 13.74
C PHE A 220 17.85 18.46 12.53
N ASN A 221 19.17 18.54 12.55
CA ASN A 221 20.02 18.14 11.42
C ASN A 221 21.10 17.13 11.80
N SER A 222 21.10 16.65 13.05
CA SER A 222 22.03 15.62 13.50
C SER A 222 21.43 14.71 14.55
N VAL A 223 21.82 13.44 14.53
CA VAL A 223 21.50 12.47 15.57
C VAL A 223 22.81 11.89 16.10
N ARG A 224 23.03 12.03 17.41
CA ARG A 224 24.05 11.26 18.11
C ARG A 224 23.48 9.87 18.41
N LEU A 225 24.17 8.85 17.91
CA LEU A 225 23.80 7.45 18.07
C LEU A 225 24.80 6.75 19.02
N PRO A 226 24.42 6.53 20.29
CA PRO A 226 25.24 5.80 21.26
C PRO A 226 25.26 4.30 20.92
N LEU A 227 26.45 3.73 20.78
CA LEU A 227 26.66 2.33 20.42
C LEU A 227 27.47 1.60 21.49
N CYS A 228 27.33 0.26 21.52
CA CYS A 228 28.13 -0.62 22.35
C CYS A 228 29.27 -1.24 21.53
N ILE A 229 30.52 -1.09 21.99
CA ILE A 229 31.70 -1.61 21.29
C ILE A 229 31.64 -3.14 21.14
N LYS A 230 31.21 -3.86 22.18
CA LYS A 230 31.08 -5.32 22.12
C LYS A 230 30.02 -5.78 21.12
N ASN A 231 28.91 -5.05 20.99
CA ASN A 231 27.89 -5.37 19.98
C ASN A 231 28.42 -5.12 18.56
N ILE A 232 29.25 -4.09 18.36
CA ILE A 232 29.97 -3.86 17.08
C ILE A 232 30.90 -5.02 16.77
N LEU A 233 31.75 -5.41 17.72
CA LEU A 233 32.77 -6.44 17.50
C LEU A 233 32.17 -7.83 17.25
N ASN A 234 31.08 -8.16 17.94
CA ASN A 234 30.41 -9.46 17.83
C ASN A 234 29.26 -9.45 16.81
N ASP A 235 28.97 -8.30 16.19
CA ASP A 235 27.88 -8.06 15.25
C ASP A 235 26.52 -8.61 15.73
N VAL A 236 26.19 -8.36 17.00
CA VAL A 236 25.00 -8.93 17.67
C VAL A 236 23.72 -8.41 17.01
N ALA A 237 22.92 -9.32 16.45
CA ALA A 237 21.62 -8.97 15.88
C ALA A 237 20.68 -8.38 16.94
N PRO A 238 19.91 -7.33 16.61
CA PRO A 238 18.95 -6.76 17.56
C PRO A 238 17.80 -7.71 17.88
N GLU A 239 17.19 -7.47 19.04
CA GLU A 239 16.05 -8.23 19.52
C GLU A 239 14.81 -7.97 18.65
N LYS A 240 14.35 -8.98 17.89
CA LYS A 240 13.28 -8.84 16.90
C LYS A 240 11.95 -8.38 17.50
N SER A 241 11.69 -8.71 18.78
CA SER A 241 10.46 -8.35 19.47
C SER A 241 10.33 -6.86 19.76
N LEU A 242 11.42 -6.09 19.61
CA LEU A 242 11.47 -4.65 19.90
C LEU A 242 11.37 -3.76 18.66
N ILE A 243 11.09 -4.35 17.50
CA ILE A 243 10.86 -3.62 16.26
C ILE A 243 9.63 -4.16 15.54
N ASN A 244 8.76 -3.25 15.13
CA ASN A 244 7.69 -3.60 14.22
C ASN A 244 8.20 -3.53 12.78
N LEU A 245 8.56 -4.68 12.21
CA LEU A 245 9.03 -4.78 10.83
C LEU A 245 7.95 -4.46 9.79
N ASN A 246 6.66 -4.52 10.15
CA ASN A 246 5.59 -4.12 9.24
C ASN A 246 5.57 -2.60 9.05
N THR A 247 5.98 -1.82 10.05
CA THR A 247 6.03 -0.34 9.99
C THR A 247 7.45 0.21 9.81
N ASN A 248 8.46 -0.66 9.88
CA ASN A 248 9.88 -0.39 9.65
C ASN A 248 10.46 -1.30 8.56
N ARG A 249 9.81 -1.36 7.39
CA ARG A 249 10.14 -2.36 6.35
C ARG A 249 11.54 -2.21 5.76
N ALA A 250 12.07 -0.99 5.76
CA ALA A 250 13.42 -0.69 5.27
C ALA A 250 14.54 -0.97 6.30
N VAL A 251 14.22 -1.27 7.56
CA VAL A 251 15.22 -1.52 8.60
C VAL A 251 15.69 -2.97 8.52
N ASN A 252 17.01 -3.17 8.41
CA ASN A 252 17.61 -4.49 8.36
C ASN A 252 18.20 -4.86 9.73
N ILE A 253 17.55 -5.81 10.41
CA ILE A 253 17.96 -6.29 11.75
C ILE A 253 18.75 -7.60 11.70
N THR A 254 19.36 -7.93 10.56
CA THR A 254 20.15 -9.16 10.40
C THR A 254 21.35 -9.19 11.34
N SER A 255 21.97 -8.03 11.53
CA SER A 255 23.16 -7.86 12.34
C SER A 255 23.23 -6.44 12.90
N TYR A 256 24.14 -6.19 13.85
CA TYR A 256 24.28 -4.86 14.45
C TYR A 256 24.68 -3.81 13.41
N ILE A 257 25.64 -4.14 12.54
CA ILE A 257 26.14 -3.23 11.51
C ILE A 257 25.07 -2.93 10.45
N SER A 258 24.35 -3.95 9.99
CA SER A 258 23.26 -3.76 9.01
C SER A 258 22.11 -2.92 9.59
N THR A 259 21.88 -3.04 10.90
CA THR A 259 20.90 -2.20 11.62
C THR A 259 21.36 -0.74 11.63
N ILE A 260 22.63 -0.48 11.99
CA ILE A 260 23.20 0.87 11.95
C ILE A 260 23.12 1.46 10.54
N GLN A 261 23.52 0.70 9.51
CA GLN A 261 23.48 1.15 8.12
C GLN A 261 22.07 1.56 7.68
N SER A 262 21.08 0.71 7.91
CA SER A 262 19.70 1.00 7.52
C SER A 262 19.09 2.19 8.29
N ILE A 263 19.44 2.39 9.56
CA ILE A 263 19.05 3.59 10.32
C ILE A 263 19.74 4.85 9.78
N VAL A 264 21.03 4.77 9.45
CA VAL A 264 21.78 5.89 8.88
C VAL A 264 21.23 6.28 7.51
N GLU A 265 20.86 5.31 6.66
CA GLU A 265 20.19 5.56 5.38
C GLU A 265 18.84 6.26 5.58
N ALA A 266 18.03 5.82 6.55
CA ALA A 266 16.75 6.43 6.88
C ALA A 266 16.88 7.90 7.31
N LEU A 267 17.87 8.20 8.15
CA LEU A 267 18.17 9.57 8.58
C LEU A 267 18.77 10.41 7.44
N GLY A 268 19.64 9.80 6.62
CA GLY A 268 20.27 10.42 5.46
C GLY A 268 19.27 10.86 4.39
N TYR A 269 18.18 10.11 4.20
CA TYR A 269 17.06 10.50 3.32
C TYR A 269 16.50 11.90 3.66
N ARG A 270 16.51 12.27 4.95
CA ARG A 270 16.06 13.59 5.44
C ARG A 270 17.19 14.60 5.64
N HIS A 271 18.37 14.34 5.06
CA HIS A 271 19.57 15.15 5.24
C HIS A 271 19.98 15.31 6.72
N ILE A 272 19.68 14.32 7.56
CA ILE A 272 20.07 14.31 8.96
C ILE A 272 21.40 13.56 9.08
N THR A 273 22.42 14.26 9.58
CA THR A 273 23.73 13.67 9.83
C THR A 273 23.70 12.73 11.03
N VAL A 274 24.60 11.76 11.07
CA VAL A 274 24.72 10.84 12.21
C VAL A 274 26.12 10.95 12.81
N MET A 275 26.17 11.18 14.11
CA MET A 275 27.40 11.08 14.89
C MET A 275 27.41 9.76 15.65
N ILE A 276 28.29 8.86 15.21
CA ILE A 276 28.51 7.58 15.88
C ILE A 276 29.27 7.84 17.19
N SER A 277 28.68 7.40 18.30
CA SER A 277 29.30 7.54 19.62
C SER A 277 29.54 6.16 20.22
N LEU A 278 30.79 5.75 20.36
CA LEU A 278 31.16 4.57 21.17
C LEU A 278 30.89 4.88 22.66
N HIS A 279 29.74 4.44 23.16
CA HIS A 279 29.21 4.91 24.44
C HIS A 279 29.42 3.92 25.58
N THR A 280 29.34 2.62 25.30
CA THR A 280 29.58 1.56 26.27
C THR A 280 30.57 0.54 25.74
N LEU A 281 31.36 -0.06 26.65
CA LEU A 281 32.25 -1.17 26.31
C LEU A 281 31.45 -2.47 26.21
N ASP A 282 30.70 -2.79 27.26
CA ASP A 282 29.79 -3.93 27.37
C ASP A 282 28.32 -3.48 27.34
N PRO A 283 27.39 -4.34 26.88
CA PRO A 283 25.97 -4.04 26.90
C PRO A 283 25.50 -3.86 28.35
N LYS A 284 24.76 -2.78 28.59
CA LYS A 284 24.04 -2.54 29.84
C LYS A 284 22.67 -3.21 29.84
#